data_AF-A0A924JC85-F1
#
_entry.id   AF-A0A924JC85-F1
#
_cell.length_a   1.000
_cell.length_b   1.000
_cell.length_c   1.000
_cell.angle_alpha   90.00
_cell.angle_beta   90.00
_cell.angle_gamma   90.00
#
_symmetry.space_group_name_H-M   'P 1'
#
loop_
_entity.id
_entity.type
_entity.pdbx_description
1 polymer ?
#
loop_
_entity_poly.entity_id
_entity_poly.type
_entity_poly.pdbx_seq_one_letter_code
_entity_poly.pdbx_strand_id
1 'polypeptide(L)'
;MRFQGEKCTLSFGMNFTDKRMLLTGSIWFRRDVVAQLGEPVPNRIPFRLALTEAELDELRRWVSSDAPLPFQLPAPLRHLSRISPQSSNTNTFELELSHEQLPPWWNWDVVFPLTIRLNIHSHEYAYLTNTLSREYWSANLSW
;
A
#
# COMPACT_ATOMS: atom_id res chain seq x y z
N MET A 1 2.59 -9.27 -2.28
CA MET A 1 2.66 -9.02 -0.82
C MET A 1 1.25 -8.82 -0.28
N ARG A 2 1.01 -9.23 0.98
CA ARG A 2 -0.28 -9.16 1.65
C ARG A 2 -0.05 -8.69 3.09
N PHE A 3 -0.73 -7.63 3.48
CA PHE A 3 -0.60 -7.01 4.80
C PHE A 3 -1.98 -6.92 5.44
N GLN A 4 -2.09 -7.48 6.65
CA GLN A 4 -3.35 -7.48 7.39
C GLN A 4 -3.42 -6.25 8.28
N GLY A 5 -4.46 -5.44 8.08
CA GLY A 5 -4.87 -4.37 8.98
C GLY A 5 -6.04 -4.80 9.86
N GLU A 6 -6.46 -3.88 10.72
CA GLU A 6 -7.54 -4.12 11.68
C GLU A 6 -8.90 -4.38 10.99
N LYS A 7 -9.22 -3.55 9.99
CA LYS A 7 -10.52 -3.52 9.28
C LYS A 7 -10.45 -4.00 7.83
N CYS A 8 -9.25 -4.09 7.27
CA CYS A 8 -9.04 -4.52 5.89
C CYS A 8 -7.71 -5.25 5.72
N THR A 9 -7.56 -5.96 4.61
CA THR A 9 -6.31 -6.56 4.16
C THR A 9 -5.87 -5.84 2.89
N LEU A 10 -4.66 -5.31 2.89
CA LEU A 10 -4.02 -4.78 1.69
C LEU A 10 -3.28 -5.92 0.99
N SER A 11 -3.48 -6.07 -0.32
CA SER A 11 -2.71 -6.99 -1.15
C SER A 11 -2.21 -6.26 -2.38
N PHE A 12 -0.95 -6.44 -2.76
CA PHE A 12 -0.43 -5.86 -3.99
C PHE A 12 0.76 -6.62 -4.55
N GLY A 13 0.93 -6.51 -5.86
CA GLY A 13 2.13 -6.91 -6.60
C GLY A 13 2.82 -5.70 -7.19
N MET A 14 4.10 -5.85 -7.48
CA MET A 14 4.91 -4.86 -8.19
C MET A 14 5.34 -5.48 -9.51
N ASN A 15 5.10 -4.76 -10.60
CA ASN A 15 5.57 -5.11 -11.94
C ASN A 15 6.53 -4.03 -12.40
N PHE A 16 7.72 -4.42 -12.83
CA PHE A 16 8.75 -3.49 -13.26
C PHE A 16 8.79 -3.44 -14.78
N THR A 17 8.81 -2.23 -15.32
CA THR A 17 9.04 -1.94 -16.74
C THR A 17 10.21 -0.97 -16.83
N ASP A 18 10.86 -0.86 -18.00
CA ASP A 18 12.13 -0.13 -18.20
C ASP A 18 12.18 1.31 -17.66
N LYS A 19 11.03 1.94 -17.37
CA LYS A 19 10.95 3.32 -16.86
C LYS A 19 10.08 3.50 -15.62
N ARG A 20 9.35 2.47 -15.18
CA ARG A 20 8.32 2.60 -14.13
C ARG A 20 8.12 1.30 -13.37
N MET A 21 7.89 1.43 -12.07
CA MET A 21 7.28 0.38 -11.26
C MET A 21 5.77 0.59 -11.24
N LEU A 22 5.04 -0.48 -11.56
CA LEU A 22 3.60 -0.54 -11.42
C LEU A 22 3.21 -1.34 -10.18
N LEU A 23 2.57 -0.67 -9.23
CA LEU A 23 1.93 -1.27 -8.07
C LEU A 23 0.47 -1.57 -8.41
N THR A 24 0.11 -2.85 -8.46
CA THR A 24 -1.29 -3.28 -8.66
C THR A 24 -1.76 -4.01 -7.43
N GLY A 25 -2.86 -3.57 -6.84
CA GLY A 25 -3.34 -4.14 -5.60
C GLY A 25 -4.84 -4.07 -5.40
N SER A 26 -5.26 -4.57 -4.25
CA SER A 26 -6.63 -4.57 -3.79
C SER A 26 -6.66 -4.45 -2.29
N ILE A 27 -7.59 -3.63 -1.79
CA ILE A 27 -7.94 -3.52 -0.38
C ILE A 27 -9.19 -4.34 -0.16
N TRP A 28 -9.08 -5.37 0.66
CA TRP A 28 -10.15 -6.31 0.98
C TRP A 28 -10.73 -5.95 2.34
N PHE A 29 -12.00 -5.62 2.39
CA PHE A 29 -12.66 -5.37 3.67
C PHE A 29 -12.92 -6.70 4.37
N ARG A 30 -12.80 -6.71 5.69
CA ARG A 30 -13.12 -7.91 6.45
C ARG A 30 -14.61 -8.22 6.36
N ARG A 31 -14.97 -9.50 6.47
CA ARG A 31 -16.36 -9.98 6.35
C ARG A 31 -17.28 -9.38 7.40
N ASP A 32 -16.80 -9.15 8.62
CA ASP A 32 -17.55 -8.50 9.69
C ASP A 32 -17.88 -7.03 9.36
N VAL A 33 -16.94 -6.33 8.72
CA VAL A 33 -17.17 -4.96 8.22
C VAL A 33 -18.20 -5.00 7.09
N VAL A 34 -18.05 -5.89 6.11
CA VAL A 34 -19.01 -6.01 5.00
C VAL A 34 -20.41 -6.41 5.48
N ALA A 35 -20.51 -7.32 6.45
CA ALA A 35 -21.78 -7.79 7.01
C ALA A 35 -22.54 -6.67 7.75
N GLN A 36 -21.84 -5.72 8.38
CA GLN A 36 -22.46 -4.54 8.99
C GLN A 36 -23.02 -3.56 7.93
N LEU A 37 -22.50 -3.61 6.71
CA LEU A 37 -22.82 -2.66 5.64
C LEU A 37 -23.93 -3.14 4.70
N GLY A 38 -24.28 -4.43 4.73
CA GLY A 38 -25.32 -5.03 3.88
C GLY A 38 -24.85 -5.41 2.47
N GLU A 39 -25.60 -6.29 1.80
CA GLU A 39 -25.35 -6.76 0.42
C GLU A 39 -26.10 -5.88 -0.62
N PRO A 40 -25.65 -5.77 -1.89
CA PRO A 40 -24.53 -6.45 -2.54
C PRO A 40 -23.35 -5.50 -2.77
N VAL A 41 -22.46 -5.38 -1.78
CA VAL A 41 -21.33 -4.47 -1.89
C VAL A 41 -20.04 -5.25 -2.23
N PRO A 42 -19.26 -4.81 -3.23
CA PRO A 42 -17.96 -5.43 -3.48
C PRO A 42 -17.05 -5.30 -2.23
N ASN A 43 -16.60 -6.45 -1.74
CA ASN A 43 -15.70 -6.57 -0.60
C ASN A 43 -14.24 -6.16 -0.90
N ARG A 44 -13.98 -5.59 -2.09
CA ARG A 44 -12.64 -5.19 -2.52
C ARG A 44 -12.64 -3.89 -3.31
N ILE A 45 -11.66 -3.04 -3.05
CA ILE A 45 -11.32 -1.89 -3.90
C ILE A 45 -9.99 -2.18 -4.59
N PRO A 46 -9.97 -2.38 -5.92
CA PRO A 46 -8.73 -2.48 -6.65
C PRO A 46 -8.08 -1.10 -6.78
N PHE A 47 -6.76 -1.07 -6.82
CA PHE A 47 -6.01 0.14 -7.12
C PHE A 47 -4.82 -0.17 -8.02
N ARG A 48 -4.39 0.85 -8.74
CA ARG A 48 -3.21 0.81 -9.59
C ARG A 48 -2.45 2.12 -9.42
N LEU A 49 -1.17 2.01 -9.12
CA LEU A 49 -0.26 3.14 -8.94
C LEU A 49 0.98 2.90 -9.79
N ALA A 50 1.44 3.93 -10.50
CA ALA A 50 2.70 3.89 -11.23
C ALA A 50 3.66 4.86 -10.58
N LEU A 51 4.85 4.38 -10.21
CA LEU A 51 5.95 5.21 -9.74
C LEU A 51 7.04 5.24 -10.81
N THR A 52 7.57 6.44 -11.05
CA THR A 52 8.82 6.64 -11.75
C THR A 52 9.99 6.09 -10.92
N GLU A 53 11.15 5.96 -11.55
CA GLU A 53 12.36 5.53 -10.85
C GLU A 53 12.75 6.49 -9.72
N ALA A 54 12.65 7.80 -9.95
CA ALA A 54 12.96 8.81 -8.94
C ALA A 54 12.04 8.72 -7.71
N GLU A 55 10.72 8.60 -7.93
CA GLU A 55 9.73 8.45 -6.84
C GLU A 55 9.96 7.16 -6.06
N LEU A 56 10.38 6.10 -6.73
CA LEU A 56 10.71 4.86 -6.05
C LEU A 56 11.97 4.99 -5.20
N ASP A 57 13.02 5.63 -5.71
CA ASP A 57 14.25 5.86 -4.94
C ASP A 57 13.99 6.73 -3.71
N GLU A 58 13.08 7.70 -3.84
CA GLU A 58 12.58 8.49 -2.72
C GLU A 58 11.78 7.64 -1.73
N LEU A 59 10.86 6.80 -2.21
CA LEU A 59 10.10 5.87 -1.36
C LEU A 59 11.02 4.90 -0.61
N ARG A 60 12.03 4.35 -1.28
CA ARG A 60 13.02 3.44 -0.67
C ARG A 60 13.81 4.13 0.44
N ARG A 61 14.27 5.36 0.20
CA ARG A 61 14.97 6.17 1.20
C ARG A 61 14.06 6.49 2.37
N TRP A 62 12.82 6.88 2.10
CA TRP A 62 11.83 7.20 3.12
C TRP A 62 11.52 5.98 3.99
N VAL A 63 11.20 4.84 3.37
CA VAL A 63 10.94 3.59 4.09
C VAL A 63 12.15 3.24 4.95
N SER A 64 13.36 3.27 4.39
CA SER A 64 14.59 2.94 5.14
C SER A 64 14.98 3.95 6.24
N SER A 65 14.22 5.02 6.43
CA SER A 65 14.48 6.08 7.41
C SER A 65 13.39 6.18 8.48
N ASP A 66 13.72 6.82 9.60
CA ASP A 66 12.77 7.30 10.61
C ASP A 66 12.24 8.70 10.25
N ALA A 67 11.97 8.97 8.97
CA ALA A 67 11.45 10.26 8.53
C ALA A 67 10.12 10.59 9.24
N PRO A 68 9.98 11.76 9.89
CA PRO A 68 8.78 12.12 10.64
C PRO A 68 7.64 12.59 9.73
N LEU A 69 7.94 13.00 8.49
CA LEU A 69 6.96 13.52 7.55
C LEU A 69 6.35 12.40 6.70
N PRO A 70 5.05 12.44 6.40
CA PRO A 70 4.43 11.49 5.48
C PRO A 70 5.06 11.55 4.10
N PHE A 71 5.25 10.38 3.49
CA PHE A 71 5.63 10.27 2.10
C PHE A 71 4.41 10.47 1.20
N GLN A 72 4.56 11.30 0.17
CA GLN A 72 3.50 11.55 -0.81
C GLN A 72 3.64 10.57 -1.98
N LEU A 73 2.57 9.80 -2.19
CA LEU A 73 2.37 8.89 -3.30
C LEU A 73 1.35 9.51 -4.28
N PRO A 74 1.45 9.19 -5.58
CA PRO A 74 0.44 9.56 -6.55
C PRO A 74 -0.91 8.87 -6.29
N ALA A 75 -2.01 9.48 -6.72
CA ALA A 75 -3.32 8.85 -6.65
C ALA A 75 -3.29 7.43 -7.30
N PRO A 76 -4.00 6.45 -6.72
CA PRO A 76 -5.01 6.62 -5.66
C PRO A 76 -4.46 6.48 -4.22
N LEU A 77 -3.20 6.08 -4.03
CA LEU A 77 -2.59 6.01 -2.69
C LEU A 77 -1.87 7.33 -2.42
N ARG A 78 -2.29 8.13 -1.45
CA ARG A 78 -1.78 9.51 -1.29
C ARG A 78 -0.71 9.66 -0.24
N HIS A 79 -1.02 9.38 1.01
CA HIS A 79 -0.09 9.61 2.11
C HIS A 79 0.33 8.29 2.70
N LEU A 80 1.64 8.09 2.88
CA LEU A 80 2.21 6.98 3.62
C LEU A 80 2.92 7.55 4.85
N SER A 81 2.41 7.23 6.04
CA SER A 81 2.93 7.70 7.33
C SER A 81 3.46 6.52 8.13
N ARG A 82 4.57 6.71 8.84
CA ARG A 82 5.11 5.74 9.78
C ARG A 82 4.56 6.05 11.17
N ILE A 83 3.96 5.06 11.82
CA ILE A 83 3.38 5.20 13.17
C ILE A 83 4.29 4.59 14.23
N SER A 84 5.00 3.52 13.90
CA SER A 84 5.94 2.87 14.82
C SER A 84 7.39 3.22 14.50
N PRO A 85 8.29 3.27 15.51
CA PRO A 85 9.74 3.35 15.28
C PRO A 85 10.24 2.22 14.36
N GLN A 86 11.25 2.48 13.51
CA GLN A 86 11.82 1.47 12.62
C GLN A 86 12.39 0.25 13.35
N SER A 87 12.88 0.43 14.58
CA SER A 87 13.44 -0.63 15.44
C SER A 87 12.38 -1.59 16.02
N SER A 88 11.11 -1.38 15.72
CA SER A 88 10.01 -2.23 16.21
C SER A 88 10.01 -3.59 15.50
N ASN A 89 9.66 -4.64 16.23
CA ASN A 89 9.43 -5.99 15.68
C ASN A 89 8.30 -6.02 14.63
N THR A 90 7.38 -5.06 14.73
CA THR A 90 6.31 -4.81 13.78
C THR A 90 6.33 -3.34 13.40
N ASN A 91 6.52 -3.07 12.11
CA ASN A 91 6.46 -1.73 11.54
C ASN A 91 5.01 -1.42 11.16
N THR A 92 4.42 -0.41 11.80
CA THR A 92 3.07 0.08 11.52
C THR A 92 3.14 1.31 10.63
N PHE A 93 2.44 1.23 9.50
CA PHE A 93 2.25 2.33 8.56
C PHE A 93 0.77 2.69 8.45
N GLU A 94 0.48 3.94 8.12
CA GLU A 94 -0.82 4.40 7.69
C GLU A 94 -0.76 4.87 6.25
N LEU A 95 -1.71 4.42 5.45
CA LEU A 95 -1.82 4.70 4.03
C LEU A 95 -3.19 5.31 3.74
N GLU A 96 -3.23 6.46 3.08
CA GLU A 96 -4.49 7.03 2.61
C GLU A 96 -4.80 6.57 1.20
N LEU A 97 -5.90 5.84 1.03
CA LEU A 97 -6.50 5.61 -0.27
C LEU A 97 -7.48 6.75 -0.54
N SER A 98 -7.31 7.46 -1.65
CA SER A 98 -8.26 8.43 -2.17
C SER A 98 -8.87 7.92 -3.46
N HIS A 99 -10.15 8.20 -3.67
CA HIS A 99 -10.84 7.94 -4.91
C HIS A 99 -11.52 9.23 -5.34
N GLU A 100 -11.26 9.68 -6.57
CA GLU A 100 -11.72 11.00 -7.04
C GLU A 100 -13.25 11.08 -7.15
N GLN A 101 -13.91 9.95 -7.45
CA GLN A 101 -15.37 9.84 -7.51
C GLN A 101 -15.81 8.58 -6.78
N LEU A 102 -16.83 8.67 -5.94
CA LEU A 102 -17.40 7.48 -5.31
C LEU A 102 -17.92 6.52 -6.39
N PRO A 103 -17.53 5.24 -6.37
CA PRO A 103 -18.10 4.27 -7.29
C PRO A 103 -19.63 4.23 -7.15
N PRO A 104 -20.39 3.94 -8.22
CA PRO A 104 -21.86 3.92 -8.16
C PRO A 104 -22.46 2.92 -7.15
N TRP A 105 -21.68 1.91 -6.78
CA TRP A 105 -22.01 0.92 -5.77
C TRP A 105 -21.63 1.34 -4.35
N TRP A 106 -21.00 2.51 -4.17
CA TRP A 106 -20.55 3.02 -2.87
C TRP A 106 -21.73 3.62 -2.09
N ASN A 107 -22.32 2.81 -1.24
CA ASN A 107 -23.42 3.19 -0.35
C ASN A 107 -22.99 3.27 1.12
N TRP A 108 -21.69 3.44 1.38
CA TRP A 108 -21.14 3.45 2.74
C TRP A 108 -21.15 4.86 3.32
N ASP A 109 -21.43 4.95 4.62
CA ASP A 109 -21.30 6.20 5.40
C ASP A 109 -19.84 6.68 5.48
N VAL A 110 -18.88 5.77 5.24
CA VAL A 110 -17.46 6.10 5.17
C VAL A 110 -17.14 6.69 3.81
N VAL A 111 -16.66 7.93 3.81
CA VAL A 111 -16.20 8.65 2.62
C VAL A 111 -14.68 8.57 2.47
N PHE A 112 -14.19 8.79 1.25
CA PHE A 112 -12.76 8.91 0.99
C PHE A 112 -12.21 10.24 1.55
N PRO A 113 -10.92 10.30 1.94
CA PRO A 113 -9.93 9.21 1.87
C PRO A 113 -10.11 8.15 2.95
N LEU A 114 -9.84 6.89 2.60
CA LEU A 114 -9.80 5.77 3.54
C LEU A 114 -8.40 5.64 4.13
N THR A 115 -8.28 5.72 5.44
CA THR A 115 -7.03 5.43 6.14
C THR A 115 -6.89 3.93 6.39
N ILE A 116 -5.78 3.37 5.93
CA ILE A 116 -5.47 1.94 6.00
C ILE A 116 -4.23 1.78 6.86
N ARG A 117 -4.38 1.06 7.97
CA ARG A 117 -3.24 0.71 8.83
C ARG A 117 -2.63 -0.61 8.39
N LEU A 118 -1.34 -0.59 8.08
CA LEU A 118 -0.55 -1.75 7.68
C LEU A 118 0.37 -2.12 8.82
N ASN A 119 0.32 -3.39 9.24
CA ASN A 119 1.31 -3.95 10.16
C ASN A 119 2.22 -4.89 9.36
N ILE A 120 3.51 -4.62 9.39
CA ILE A 120 4.53 -5.33 8.62
C ILE A 120 5.56 -5.88 9.59
N HIS A 121 5.71 -7.20 9.66
CA HIS A 121 6.73 -7.80 10.53
C HIS A 121 8.13 -7.50 9.99
N SER A 122 9.16 -7.47 10.85
CA SER A 122 10.53 -7.10 10.43
C SER A 122 11.07 -7.92 9.24
N HIS A 123 10.70 -9.20 9.11
CA HIS A 123 11.13 -10.04 7.98
C HIS A 123 10.41 -9.66 6.66
N GLU A 124 9.12 -9.36 6.72
CA GLU A 124 8.34 -8.87 5.57
C GLU A 124 8.81 -7.46 5.17
N TYR A 125 9.20 -6.67 6.16
CA TYR A 125 9.74 -5.34 5.98
C TYR A 125 11.08 -5.38 5.24
N ALA A 126 12.00 -6.25 5.65
CA ALA A 126 13.26 -6.47 4.94
C ALA A 126 13.04 -6.93 3.48
N TYR A 127 12.06 -7.81 3.25
CA TYR A 127 11.69 -8.22 1.90
C TYR A 127 11.14 -7.05 1.07
N LEU A 128 10.28 -6.22 1.65
CA LEU A 128 9.74 -5.02 1.00
C LEU A 128 10.87 -4.06 0.61
N THR A 129 11.76 -3.71 1.53
CA THR A 129 12.87 -2.80 1.26
C THR A 129 13.81 -3.33 0.18
N ASN A 130 14.08 -4.64 0.17
CA ASN A 130 14.92 -5.26 -0.86
C ASN A 130 14.23 -5.24 -2.23
N THR A 131 12.92 -5.51 -2.27
CA THR A 131 12.18 -5.52 -3.54
C THR A 131 12.03 -4.12 -4.14
N LEU A 132 12.07 -3.07 -3.32
CA LEU A 132 12.13 -1.68 -3.78
C LEU A 132 13.52 -1.27 -4.30
N SER A 133 14.56 -2.07 -4.08
CA SER A 133 15.92 -1.76 -4.55
C SER A 133 16.17 -2.32 -5.96
N ARG A 134 16.64 -1.44 -6.86
CA ARG A 134 16.89 -1.73 -8.27
C ARG A 134 17.88 -2.87 -8.50
N GLU A 135 18.84 -3.06 -7.60
CA GLU A 135 19.84 -4.14 -7.67
C GLU A 135 19.18 -5.53 -7.70
N TYR A 136 18.04 -5.69 -7.02
CA TYR A 136 17.26 -6.93 -7.02
C TYR A 136 16.36 -7.10 -8.26
N TRP A 137 16.23 -6.06 -9.09
CA TRP A 137 15.46 -6.13 -10.33
C TRP A 137 16.29 -6.71 -11.47
N SER A 138 17.55 -6.29 -11.56
CA SER A 138 18.50 -6.82 -12.54
C SER A 138 18.90 -8.27 -12.27
N ALA A 139 18.86 -8.72 -11.00
CA ALA A 139 19.22 -10.09 -10.64
C ALA A 139 18.18 -11.15 -11.07
N ASN A 140 16.94 -10.75 -11.38
CA ASN A 140 15.87 -11.66 -11.83
C ASN A 140 15.65 -11.65 -13.36
N LEU A 141 16.57 -11.03 -14.12
CA LEU A 141 16.53 -10.99 -15.59
C LEU A 141 17.48 -12.00 -16.27
N SER A 142 18.04 -12.96 -15.54
CA SER A 142 18.65 -14.14 -16.16
C SER A 142 17.59 -15.23 -16.33
N TRP A 143 16.96 -15.25 -17.51
CA TRP A 143 16.22 -16.40 -18.03
C TRP A 143 17.00 -16.93 -19.23
#